data_AF-A0A561B7A0-F1
#
_entry.id   AF-A0A561B7A0-F1
#
_cell.length_a   1.000
_cell.length_b   1.000
_cell.length_c   1.000
_cell.angle_alpha   90.00
_cell.angle_beta   90.00
_cell.angle_gamma   90.00
#
_symmetry.space_group_name_H-M   'P 1'
#
loop_
_entity.id
_entity.type
_entity.pdbx_description
1 polymer ?
#
loop_
_entity_poly.entity_id
_entity_poly.type
_entity_poly.pdbx_seq_one_letter_code
_entity_poly.pdbx_strand_id
1 'polypeptide(L)'
;MDRQDVTQQGPPRPFWLLRSGSGATRTVGEGVEWADGFAVVRWCGEDSTFPAVSLWMGGVTAFLTLHGHDDTQVRWLDSRTQSTAPPSHAEKPRPVPGSRARWLPAAAPDGSCLGCGRTWPCLSCPPR
;
A
#
# COMPACT_ATOMS: atom_id res chain seq x y z
N MET A 1 12.25 34.65 6.11
CA MET A 1 11.51 33.38 6.19
C MET A 1 12.33 32.35 5.43
N ASP A 2 13.24 31.70 6.14
CA ASP A 2 14.08 30.64 5.61
C ASP A 2 13.21 29.47 5.13
N ARG A 3 13.37 29.09 3.86
CA ARG A 3 12.83 27.84 3.31
C ARG A 3 13.57 26.73 4.04
N GLN A 4 12.88 26.06 4.97
CA GLN A 4 13.43 24.86 5.60
C GLN A 4 13.82 23.88 4.50
N ASP A 5 15.09 23.47 4.53
CA ASP A 5 15.65 22.39 3.75
C ASP A 5 14.75 21.16 3.97
N VAL A 6 13.96 20.81 2.96
CA VAL A 6 13.30 19.50 2.92
C VAL A 6 14.44 18.52 2.76
N THR A 7 14.94 18.01 3.88
CA THR A 7 15.91 16.91 3.91
C THR A 7 15.41 15.87 2.92
N GLN A 8 16.20 15.58 1.88
CA GLN A 8 15.90 14.57 0.88
C GLN A 8 15.70 13.23 1.57
N GLN A 9 14.46 12.93 1.98
CA GLN A 9 14.08 11.66 2.55
C GLN A 9 14.28 10.61 1.45
N GLY A 10 14.96 9.51 1.77
CA GLY A 10 15.11 8.38 0.84
C GLY A 10 13.76 7.92 0.29
N PRO A 11 13.74 7.27 -0.89
CA PRO A 11 12.49 6.96 -1.56
C PRO A 11 11.60 6.06 -0.68
N PRO A 12 10.27 6.24 -0.74
CA PRO A 12 9.34 5.36 -0.04
C PRO A 12 9.56 3.91 -0.45
N ARG A 13 9.53 3.01 0.53
CA ARG A 13 9.79 1.58 0.39
C ARG A 13 8.47 0.81 0.53
N PRO A 14 7.78 0.49 -0.57
CA PRO A 14 6.55 -0.29 -0.52
C PRO A 14 6.84 -1.75 -0.14
N PHE A 15 5.87 -2.39 0.53
CA PHE A 15 5.96 -3.78 0.92
C PHE A 15 4.59 -4.47 0.97
N TRP A 16 4.62 -5.80 0.89
CA TRP A 16 3.50 -6.67 1.27
C TRP A 16 3.76 -7.30 2.62
N LEU A 17 2.71 -7.39 3.43
CA LEU A 17 2.67 -8.15 4.66
C LEU A 17 1.99 -9.49 4.40
N LEU A 18 2.74 -10.56 4.60
CA LEU A 18 2.35 -11.92 4.31
C LEU A 18 2.17 -12.71 5.61
N ARG A 19 1.22 -13.63 5.66
CA ARG A 19 1.02 -14.57 6.76
C ARG A 19 0.94 -15.99 6.24
N SER A 20 1.78 -16.86 6.77
CA SER A 20 1.80 -18.29 6.41
C SER A 20 0.84 -19.07 7.29
N GLY A 21 -0.28 -19.54 6.72
CA GLY A 21 -1.20 -20.46 7.38
C GLY A 21 -0.80 -21.92 7.17
N SER A 22 -1.62 -22.84 7.66
CA SER A 22 -1.43 -24.31 7.58
C SER A 22 -1.46 -24.91 6.16
N GLY A 23 -1.38 -24.11 5.10
CA GLY A 23 -1.44 -24.60 3.73
C GLY A 23 -1.14 -23.57 2.64
N ALA A 24 -1.18 -22.27 2.95
CA ALA A 24 -0.82 -21.22 2.00
C ALA A 24 -0.36 -19.94 2.71
N THR A 25 0.51 -19.20 2.04
CA THR A 25 0.87 -17.83 2.43
C THR A 25 -0.12 -16.85 1.80
N ARG A 26 -0.75 -16.00 2.62
CA ARG A 26 -1.72 -15.00 2.19
C ARG A 26 -1.24 -13.59 2.49
N THR A 27 -1.57 -12.64 1.62
CA THR A 27 -1.36 -11.22 1.89
C THR A 27 -2.39 -10.75 2.91
N VAL A 28 -1.91 -10.27 4.06
CA VAL A 28 -2.76 -9.72 5.14
C VAL A 28 -2.70 -8.20 5.21
N GLY A 29 -1.75 -7.59 4.51
CA GLY A 29 -1.69 -6.14 4.35
C GLY A 29 -0.71 -5.71 3.27
N GLU A 30 -0.78 -4.44 2.91
CA GLU A 30 0.19 -3.74 2.09
C GLU A 30 0.61 -2.47 2.81
N GLY A 31 1.82 -1.99 2.56
CA GLY A 31 2.29 -0.79 3.22
C GLY A 31 3.43 -0.11 2.52
N VAL A 32 3.80 1.04 3.07
CA VAL A 32 4.95 1.84 2.65
C VAL A 32 5.67 2.28 3.92
N GLU A 33 7.00 2.16 3.90
CA GLU A 33 7.88 2.74 4.92
C GLU A 33 8.68 3.90 4.32
N TRP A 34 8.77 5.00 5.04
CA TRP A 34 9.53 6.19 4.66
C TRP A 34 10.86 6.25 5.41
N ALA A 35 11.82 6.99 4.86
CA ALA A 35 13.17 7.12 5.43
C ALA A 35 13.20 7.83 6.79
N ASP A 36 12.11 8.51 7.18
CA ASP A 36 11.92 9.08 8.51
C ASP A 36 11.45 8.06 9.56
N GLY A 37 11.31 6.78 9.19
CA GLY A 37 10.92 5.72 10.10
C GLY A 37 9.43 5.67 10.37
N PHE A 38 8.60 6.30 9.55
CA PHE A 38 7.16 6.07 9.55
C PHE A 38 6.78 4.91 8.63
N ALA A 39 5.74 4.15 8.99
CA ALA A 39 5.12 3.22 8.08
C ALA A 39 3.59 3.33 8.11
N VAL A 40 2.96 3.18 6.95
CA VAL A 40 1.51 3.05 6.82
C VAL A 40 1.21 1.65 6.33
N VAL A 41 0.26 0.98 6.99
CA VAL A 41 -0.22 -0.36 6.61
C VAL A 41 -1.71 -0.32 6.37
N ARG A 42 -2.14 -0.81 5.21
CA ARG A 42 -3.54 -1.12 4.90
C ARG A 42 -3.76 -2.62 5.04
N TRP A 43 -4.64 -3.00 5.95
CA TRP A 43 -4.98 -4.40 6.24
C TRP A 43 -5.95 -4.94 5.18
N CYS A 44 -5.63 -6.11 4.62
CA CYS A 44 -6.26 -6.68 3.42
C CYS A 44 -6.74 -8.13 3.58
N GLY A 45 -6.64 -8.72 4.77
CA GLY A 45 -6.94 -10.15 4.97
C GLY A 45 -8.40 -10.50 4.67
N GLU A 46 -8.62 -11.75 4.24
CA GLU A 46 -9.93 -12.32 3.86
C GLU A 46 -11.00 -12.21 4.96
N ASP A 47 -10.56 -12.27 6.22
CA ASP A 47 -11.41 -12.19 7.42
C ASP A 47 -11.67 -10.73 7.87
N SER A 48 -11.02 -9.76 7.21
CA SER A 48 -11.10 -8.33 7.56
C SER A 48 -12.43 -7.79 7.06
N THR A 49 -13.47 -8.01 7.86
CA THR A 49 -14.82 -7.47 7.62
C THR A 49 -14.80 -5.94 7.48
N PHE A 50 -13.74 -5.28 7.95
CA PHE A 50 -13.47 -3.86 7.75
C PHE A 50 -11.99 -3.65 7.36
N PRO A 51 -11.69 -3.15 6.15
CA PRO A 51 -10.33 -2.76 5.81
C PRO A 51 -9.92 -1.60 6.72
N ALA A 52 -8.79 -1.74 7.41
CA ALA A 52 -8.24 -0.72 8.31
C ALA A 52 -6.93 -0.17 7.75
N VAL A 53 -6.63 1.09 8.07
CA VAL A 53 -5.33 1.71 7.80
C VAL A 53 -4.74 2.14 9.13
N SER A 54 -3.45 1.86 9.33
CA SER A 54 -2.72 2.19 10.57
C SER A 54 -1.41 2.89 10.22
N LEU A 55 -1.04 3.87 11.03
CA LEU A 55 0.23 4.61 10.96
C LEU A 55 1.11 4.19 12.14
N TRP A 56 2.38 3.95 11.86
CA TRP A 56 3.35 3.44 12.82
C TRP A 56 4.55 4.37 12.91
N MET A 57 4.70 5.02 14.07
CA MET A 57 5.92 5.75 14.46
C MET A 57 6.95 4.69 14.87
N GLY A 58 8.03 4.51 14.10
CA GLY A 58 8.99 3.40 14.27
C GLY A 58 8.88 2.31 13.21
N GLY A 59 8.14 2.59 12.13
CA GLY A 59 8.25 1.89 10.87
C GLY A 59 7.74 0.47 10.91
N VAL A 60 8.32 -0.37 10.07
CA VAL A 60 7.94 -1.78 9.93
C VAL A 60 8.20 -2.57 11.20
N THR A 61 9.29 -2.27 11.90
CA THR A 61 9.66 -2.94 13.16
C THR A 61 8.62 -2.73 14.25
N ALA A 62 8.09 -1.51 14.39
CA ALA A 62 7.09 -1.20 15.42
C ALA A 62 5.80 -2.00 15.21
N PHE A 63 5.28 -2.08 13.98
CA PHE A 63 4.08 -2.87 13.74
C PHE A 63 4.34 -4.38 13.88
N LEU A 64 5.50 -4.90 13.43
CA LEU A 64 5.83 -6.32 13.58
C LEU A 64 5.93 -6.72 15.04
N THR A 65 6.40 -5.83 15.90
CA THR A 65 6.47 -6.09 17.35
C THR A 65 5.08 -6.25 17.96
N LEU A 66 4.08 -5.48 17.51
CA LEU A 66 2.75 -5.50 18.10
C LEU A 66 1.75 -6.46 17.41
N HIS A 67 1.88 -6.65 16.10
CA HIS A 67 0.96 -7.44 15.28
C HIS A 67 1.61 -8.62 14.55
N GLY A 68 2.93 -8.74 14.61
CA GLY A 68 3.64 -9.89 14.07
C GLY A 68 3.33 -11.14 14.85
N HIS A 69 3.27 -12.25 14.12
CA HIS A 69 3.35 -13.60 14.67
C HIS A 69 4.52 -14.31 13.97
N ASP A 70 4.92 -15.47 14.47
CA ASP A 70 6.05 -16.25 13.92
C ASP A 70 5.90 -16.56 12.42
N ASP A 71 4.68 -16.53 11.90
CA ASP A 71 4.31 -16.79 10.51
C ASP A 71 4.21 -15.52 9.63
N THR A 72 4.50 -14.35 10.20
CA THR A 72 4.30 -13.05 9.56
C THR A 72 5.59 -12.55 8.91
N GLN A 73 5.55 -12.23 7.63
CA GLN A 73 6.72 -11.85 6.83
C GLN A 73 6.48 -10.57 6.05
N VAL A 74 7.53 -9.75 5.93
CA VAL A 74 7.53 -8.55 5.09
C VAL A 74 8.26 -8.83 3.80
N ARG A 75 7.54 -8.66 2.68
CA ARG A 75 8.13 -8.71 1.34
C ARG A 75 8.24 -7.30 0.79
N TRP A 76 9.46 -6.77 0.77
CA TRP A 76 9.75 -5.49 0.13
C TRP A 76 9.54 -5.57 -1.37
N LEU A 77 8.96 -4.51 -1.94
CA LEU A 77 8.76 -4.35 -3.37
C LEU A 77 9.88 -3.45 -3.91
N ASP A 78 10.61 -3.93 -4.91
CA ASP A 78 11.67 -3.15 -5.52
C ASP A 78 11.08 -1.88 -6.16
N SER A 79 11.58 -0.72 -5.73
CA SER A 79 11.19 0.59 -6.29
C SER A 79 11.54 0.73 -7.77
N ARG A 80 12.45 -0.11 -8.30
CA ARG A 80 12.81 -0.16 -9.72
C ARG A 80 11.72 -0.74 -10.62
N THR A 81 10.70 -1.42 -10.08
CA THR A 81 9.55 -1.91 -10.85
C THR A 81 8.44 -0.87 -11.00
N GLN A 82 8.55 0.30 -10.34
CA GLN A 82 7.79 1.49 -10.73
C GLN A 82 8.42 2.08 -12.00
N SER A 83 8.29 1.34 -13.09
CA SER A 83 8.78 1.72 -14.41
C SER A 83 8.18 3.06 -14.79
N THR A 84 9.05 4.03 -15.01
CA THR A 84 8.82 5.32 -15.67
C THR A 84 8.55 5.09 -17.17
N ALA A 85 7.71 4.12 -17.51
CA ALA A 85 7.21 3.99 -18.86
C ALA A 85 6.09 5.04 -19.02
N PRO A 86 6.19 5.98 -19.99
CA PRO A 86 5.02 6.76 -20.38
C PRO A 86 3.88 5.78 -20.72
N PRO A 87 2.60 6.12 -20.46
CA PRO A 87 1.48 5.22 -20.71
C PRO A 87 1.38 4.96 -22.21
N SER A 88 2.08 3.92 -22.68
CA SER A 88 1.89 3.35 -23.99
C SER A 88 0.54 2.65 -23.96
N HIS A 89 -0.32 3.07 -24.87
CA HIS A 89 -1.70 2.62 -24.96
C HIS A 89 -1.84 1.10 -24.90
N ALA A 90 -2.88 0.68 -24.17
CA ALA A 90 -3.59 -0.58 -24.29
C ALA A 90 -2.90 -1.86 -23.76
N GLU A 91 -3.10 -2.14 -22.47
CA GLU A 91 -3.81 -3.37 -22.13
C GLU A 91 -4.67 -3.17 -20.87
N LYS A 92 -5.99 -3.37 -20.99
CA LYS A 92 -6.89 -3.37 -19.83
C LYS A 92 -6.46 -4.51 -18.90
N PRO A 93 -6.13 -4.28 -17.61
CA PRO A 93 -5.93 -5.36 -16.67
C PRO A 93 -7.18 -6.24 -16.67
N ARG A 94 -7.01 -7.54 -16.95
CA ARG A 94 -8.11 -8.50 -16.93
C ARG A 94 -8.64 -8.56 -15.48
N PRO A 95 -9.94 -8.32 -15.24
CA PRO A 95 -10.48 -8.44 -13.89
C PRO A 95 -10.34 -9.89 -13.44
N VAL A 96 -9.72 -10.10 -12.27
CA VAL A 96 -9.70 -11.40 -11.59
C VAL A 96 -11.13 -11.67 -11.11
N PRO A 97 -11.83 -12.71 -11.61
CA PRO A 97 -13.18 -13.02 -11.15
C PRO A 97 -13.10 -13.55 -9.72
N GLY A 98 -13.75 -12.89 -8.76
CA GLY A 98 -13.96 -13.45 -7.41
C GLY A 98 -13.62 -12.53 -6.23
N SER A 99 -12.94 -11.41 -6.46
CA SER A 99 -12.68 -10.44 -5.39
C SER A 99 -13.92 -9.56 -5.13
N ARG A 100 -14.66 -9.84 -4.05
CA ARG A 100 -15.70 -8.93 -3.53
C ARG A 100 -15.14 -7.72 -2.77
N ALA A 101 -13.83 -7.55 -2.72
CA ALA A 101 -13.25 -6.35 -2.11
C ALA A 101 -13.67 -5.14 -2.95
N ARG A 102 -14.41 -4.21 -2.31
CA ARG A 102 -14.73 -2.90 -2.88
C ARG A 102 -13.43 -2.08 -2.91
N TRP A 103 -12.62 -2.24 -3.95
CA TRP A 103 -11.33 -1.56 -4.05
C TRP A 103 -11.52 -0.08 -4.33
N LEU A 104 -11.00 0.82 -3.48
CA LEU A 104 -10.94 2.24 -3.83
C LEU A 104 -10.10 2.44 -5.11
N PRO A 105 -10.39 3.47 -5.92
CA PRO A 105 -9.56 3.78 -7.08
C PRO A 105 -8.13 4.10 -6.65
N ALA A 106 -7.15 3.71 -7.46
CA ALA A 106 -5.75 4.02 -7.21
C ALA A 106 -5.51 5.54 -7.12
N ALA A 107 -4.60 5.93 -6.22
CA ALA A 107 -4.11 7.30 -6.12
C ALA A 107 -3.01 7.57 -7.15
N ALA A 108 -2.96 8.79 -7.67
CA ALA A 108 -1.86 9.34 -8.46
C ALA A 108 -0.74 9.85 -7.53
N PRO A 109 0.48 10.07 -8.06
CA PRO A 109 1.61 10.56 -7.27
C PRO A 109 1.38 11.91 -6.59
N ASP A 110 0.46 12.71 -7.10
CA ASP A 110 0.05 14.02 -6.55
C ASP A 110 -1.06 13.91 -5.47
N GLY A 111 -1.44 12.69 -5.08
CA GLY A 111 -2.50 12.44 -4.11
C GLY A 111 -3.92 12.58 -4.68
N SER A 112 -4.09 12.66 -6.00
CA SER A 112 -5.41 12.66 -6.64
C SER A 112 -5.90 11.26 -6.98
N CYS A 113 -7.22 11.07 -7.08
CA CYS A 113 -7.86 9.83 -7.50
C CYS A 113 -7.72 9.67 -9.01
N LEU A 114 -7.14 8.56 -9.49
CA LEU A 114 -7.01 8.29 -10.93
C LEU A 114 -8.36 8.10 -11.64
N GLY A 115 -9.46 7.93 -10.91
CA GLY A 115 -10.80 7.81 -11.47
C GLY A 115 -11.49 9.14 -11.77
N CYS A 116 -11.26 10.18 -10.96
CA CYS A 116 -12.00 11.45 -11.08
C CYS A 116 -11.19 12.72 -10.82
N GLY A 117 -9.89 12.61 -10.52
CA GLY A 117 -8.98 13.73 -10.28
C GLY A 117 -9.18 14.45 -8.94
N ARG A 118 -10.14 14.04 -8.10
CA ARG A 118 -10.32 14.61 -6.75
C ARG A 118 -9.27 14.09 -5.77
N THR A 119 -9.04 14.82 -4.68
CA THR A 119 -8.16 14.37 -3.59
C THR A 119 -8.54 12.97 -3.10
N TRP A 120 -7.53 12.12 -2.97
CA TRP A 120 -7.66 10.76 -2.46
C TRP A 120 -7.64 10.75 -0.92
N PRO A 121 -8.40 9.88 -0.21
CA PRO A 121 -9.26 8.82 -0.71
C PRO A 121 -10.58 9.35 -1.28
N CYS A 122 -10.87 8.98 -2.54
CA CYS A 122 -12.11 9.35 -3.19
C CYS A 122 -13.17 8.27 -2.98
N LEU A 123 -14.21 8.60 -2.21
CA LEU A 123 -15.37 7.74 -1.95
C LEU A 123 -16.48 7.90 -3.01
N SER A 124 -16.36 8.87 -3.92
CA SER A 124 -17.36 9.14 -4.96
C SER A 124 -17.21 8.24 -6.18
N CYS A 125 -16.01 7.71 -6.42
CA CYS A 125 -15.80 6.75 -7.50
C CYS A 125 -16.29 5.37 -7.07
N PRO A 126 -16.95 4.60 -7.96
CA PRO A 126 -17.28 3.24 -7.66
C PRO A 126 -15.99 2.45 -7.41
N PRO A 127 -16.02 1.51 -6.46
CA PRO A 127 -14.89 0.63 -6.25
C PRO A 127 -14.62 -0.22 -7.51
N ARG A 128 -13.35 -0.51 -7.80
CA ARG A 128 -12.95 -1.36 -8.92
C ARG A 128 -12.93 -2.84 -8.55
#